data_AF-A0A2G4TAK9-F1
#
_entry.id   AF-A0A2G4TAK9-F1
#
_cell.length_a   1.000
_cell.length_b   1.000
_cell.length_c   1.000
_cell.angle_alpha   90.00
_cell.angle_beta   90.00
_cell.angle_gamma   90.00
#
_symmetry.space_group_name_H-M   'P 1'
#
loop_
_entity.id
_entity.type
_entity.pdbx_description
1 polymer ?
#
loop_
_entity_poly.entity_id
_entity_poly.type
_entity_poly.pdbx_seq_one_letter_code
_entity_poly.pdbx_strand_id
1 'polypeptide(L)'
;MGKAKRKRMSQAEKIENKKEKKKAKYDHNDEQEKDIVCTSCHQKGHKNAKSSLCPNRKLTKQEELQQLMGNRKTTTVKTKLETILRPAHRNIKDKIIKVSKDIRNILVRAQLFVNYYIMTHNGLVVDKKVFTQNFWYSISQLVLGKTPTNKKLLPGDIFSSWGSFSSRYKEIVYRMDNPVAGYSQCLTAACVEVATCYNNMIVECF
;
A
#
# COMPACT_ATOMS: atom_id res chain seq x y z
N MET A 1 -13.06 59.16 -28.70
CA MET A 1 -13.45 57.73 -28.76
C MET A 1 -13.59 57.17 -27.35
N GLY A 2 -14.80 57.20 -26.77
CA GLY A 2 -15.07 56.69 -25.43
C GLY A 2 -15.34 55.18 -25.46
N LYS A 3 -14.50 54.39 -24.78
CA LYS A 3 -14.68 52.93 -24.67
C LYS A 3 -15.74 52.60 -23.60
N ALA A 4 -16.79 51.90 -24.01
CA ALA A 4 -17.87 51.43 -23.14
C ALA A 4 -17.34 50.45 -22.07
N LYS A 5 -17.53 50.81 -20.80
CA LYS A 5 -17.13 50.02 -19.62
C LYS A 5 -18.17 48.91 -19.42
N ARG A 6 -17.81 47.65 -19.73
CA ARG A 6 -18.68 46.46 -19.49
C ARG A 6 -19.03 46.38 -17.99
N LYS A 7 -20.31 46.57 -17.66
CA LYS A 7 -20.86 46.44 -16.31
C LYS A 7 -20.75 44.98 -15.85
N ARG A 8 -19.97 44.71 -14.80
CA ARG A 8 -19.86 43.39 -14.17
C ARG A 8 -21.19 43.08 -13.47
N MET A 9 -21.90 42.06 -13.94
CA MET A 9 -23.16 41.60 -13.33
C MET A 9 -22.95 41.18 -11.88
N SER A 10 -23.90 41.57 -11.03
CA SER A 10 -23.92 41.24 -9.61
C SER A 10 -24.16 39.74 -9.39
N GLN A 11 -23.83 39.26 -8.20
CA GLN A 11 -23.99 37.86 -7.86
C GLN A 11 -25.46 37.42 -7.84
N ALA A 12 -26.38 38.34 -7.54
CA ALA A 12 -27.82 38.10 -7.59
C ALA A 12 -28.32 37.86 -9.02
N GLU A 13 -27.91 38.69 -9.98
CA GLU A 13 -28.27 38.53 -11.40
C GLU A 13 -27.75 37.22 -11.99
N LYS A 14 -26.58 36.73 -11.52
CA LYS A 14 -26.04 35.43 -11.92
C LYS A 14 -26.86 34.26 -11.38
N ILE A 15 -27.41 34.38 -10.18
CA ILE A 15 -28.24 33.34 -9.56
C ILE A 15 -29.60 33.25 -10.26
N GLU A 16 -30.19 34.40 -10.60
CA GLU A 16 -31.47 34.49 -11.29
C GLU A 16 -31.38 33.92 -12.71
N ASN A 17 -30.36 34.30 -13.48
CA ASN A 17 -30.08 33.72 -14.80
C ASN A 17 -29.89 32.19 -14.74
N LYS A 18 -29.34 31.67 -13.62
CA LYS A 18 -29.14 30.22 -13.43
C LYS A 18 -30.45 29.50 -13.07
N LYS A 19 -31.40 30.19 -12.42
CA LYS A 19 -32.76 29.69 -12.17
C LYS A 19 -33.59 29.70 -13.45
N GLU A 20 -33.53 30.77 -14.24
CA GLU A 20 -34.21 30.85 -15.55
C GLU A 20 -33.71 29.79 -16.52
N LYS A 21 -32.38 29.60 -16.64
CA LYS A 21 -31.81 28.50 -17.45
C LYS A 21 -32.20 27.10 -16.96
N LYS A 22 -32.52 26.93 -15.67
CA LYS A 22 -33.04 25.67 -15.15
C LYS A 22 -34.53 25.52 -15.48
N LYS A 23 -35.33 26.59 -15.43
CA LYS A 23 -36.75 26.57 -15.76
C LYS A 23 -36.98 26.27 -17.26
N ALA A 24 -36.22 26.93 -18.13
CA ALA A 24 -36.24 26.66 -19.58
C ALA A 24 -35.79 25.23 -19.95
N LYS A 25 -34.99 24.56 -19.10
CA LYS A 25 -34.65 23.14 -19.28
C LYS A 25 -35.75 22.17 -18.84
N TYR A 26 -36.63 22.59 -17.93
CA TYR A 26 -37.79 21.80 -17.51
C TYR A 26 -38.91 21.91 -18.54
N ASP A 27 -39.19 23.12 -19.05
CA ASP A 27 -40.25 23.32 -20.05
C ASP A 27 -39.96 22.63 -21.38
N HIS A 28 -38.67 22.47 -21.76
CA HIS A 28 -38.31 21.75 -22.99
C HIS A 28 -38.45 20.21 -22.84
N ASN A 29 -38.55 19.69 -21.61
CA ASN A 29 -38.60 18.26 -21.35
C ASN A 29 -40.03 17.69 -21.46
N ASP A 30 -41.07 18.50 -21.28
CA ASP A 30 -42.48 18.07 -21.36
C ASP A 30 -42.97 17.88 -22.80
N GLU A 31 -42.34 18.52 -23.80
CA GLU A 31 -42.73 18.34 -25.21
C GLU A 31 -42.04 17.14 -25.91
N GLN A 32 -41.15 16.41 -25.21
CA GLN A 32 -40.37 15.28 -25.74
C GLN A 32 -40.77 13.89 -25.21
N GLU A 33 -41.97 13.75 -24.62
CA GLU A 33 -42.48 12.46 -24.15
C GLU A 33 -43.08 11.54 -25.23
N LYS A 34 -43.01 11.90 -26.51
CA LYS A 34 -43.52 11.04 -27.59
C LYS A 34 -42.41 10.16 -28.16
N ASP A 35 -42.47 8.88 -27.79
CA ASP A 35 -41.68 7.74 -28.30
C ASP A 35 -40.20 7.63 -27.87
N ILE A 36 -39.90 7.74 -26.57
CA ILE A 36 -38.62 7.25 -26.05
C ILE A 36 -38.61 5.72 -26.10
N VAL A 37 -37.94 5.14 -27.11
CA VAL A 37 -37.72 3.70 -27.27
C VAL A 37 -36.31 3.32 -26.80
N CYS A 38 -36.20 2.24 -26.03
CA CYS A 38 -34.94 1.78 -25.50
C CYS A 38 -34.05 1.19 -26.60
N THR A 39 -32.80 1.66 -26.68
CA THR A 39 -31.84 1.15 -27.66
C THR A 39 -31.38 -0.30 -27.41
N SER A 40 -31.70 -0.88 -26.25
CA SER A 40 -31.23 -2.22 -25.88
C SER A 40 -32.33 -3.27 -25.82
N CYS A 41 -33.54 -2.94 -25.37
CA CYS A 41 -34.66 -3.89 -25.33
C CYS A 41 -35.82 -3.50 -26.27
N HIS A 42 -35.71 -2.37 -26.97
CA HIS A 42 -36.70 -1.86 -27.91
C HIS A 42 -38.10 -1.59 -27.33
N GLN A 43 -38.23 -1.54 -26.01
CA GLN A 43 -39.48 -1.17 -25.33
C GLN A 43 -39.60 0.34 -25.17
N LYS A 44 -40.84 0.84 -25.15
CA LYS A 44 -41.16 2.26 -24.93
C LYS A 44 -41.01 2.64 -23.44
N GLY A 45 -40.80 3.92 -23.17
CA GLY A 45 -40.79 4.50 -21.81
C GLY A 45 -39.42 4.59 -21.13
N HIS A 46 -38.34 4.15 -21.79
CA HIS A 46 -36.97 4.38 -21.30
C HIS A 46 -35.95 4.36 -22.44
N LYS A 47 -34.80 5.03 -22.26
CA LYS A 47 -33.85 5.30 -23.35
C LYS A 47 -32.81 4.19 -23.59
N ASN A 48 -32.38 3.47 -22.56
CA ASN A 48 -31.30 2.47 -22.67
C ASN A 48 -31.28 1.48 -21.50
N ALA A 49 -30.39 0.48 -21.58
CA ALA A 49 -30.19 -0.56 -20.58
C ALA A 49 -29.75 -0.10 -19.19
N LYS A 50 -29.33 1.17 -18.99
CA LYS A 50 -29.01 1.66 -17.64
C LYS A 50 -30.27 1.92 -16.81
N SER A 51 -31.42 2.11 -17.47
CA SER A 51 -32.70 2.32 -16.81
C SER A 51 -33.08 1.11 -15.95
N SER A 52 -33.59 1.35 -14.74
CA SER A 52 -34.15 0.32 -13.85
C SER A 52 -35.31 -0.45 -14.48
N LEU A 53 -35.98 0.14 -15.47
CA LEU A 53 -37.11 -0.45 -16.19
C LEU A 53 -36.68 -1.33 -17.38
N CYS A 54 -35.39 -1.36 -17.73
CA CYS A 54 -34.93 -2.18 -18.85
C CYS A 54 -34.72 -3.64 -18.41
N PRO A 55 -35.33 -4.63 -19.08
CA PRO A 55 -35.07 -6.04 -18.79
C PRO A 55 -33.61 -6.45 -19.03
N ASN A 56 -32.91 -5.73 -19.92
CA ASN A 56 -31.51 -5.97 -20.24
C ASN A 56 -30.54 -5.21 -19.30
N ARG A 57 -31.05 -4.64 -18.21
CA ARG A 57 -30.23 -3.91 -17.25
C ARG A 57 -29.30 -4.85 -16.52
N LYS A 58 -27.99 -4.60 -16.67
CA LYS A 58 -26.97 -5.17 -15.78
C LYS A 58 -26.89 -4.31 -14.53
N LEU A 59 -26.94 -4.96 -13.37
CA LEU A 59 -26.70 -4.30 -12.09
C LEU A 59 -25.26 -3.78 -12.05
N THR A 60 -25.07 -2.66 -11.36
CA THR A 60 -23.72 -2.23 -11.01
C THR A 60 -23.17 -3.11 -9.89
N LYS A 61 -21.84 -3.23 -9.76
CA LYS A 61 -21.20 -3.97 -8.65
C LYS A 61 -21.71 -3.53 -7.27
N GLN A 62 -22.04 -2.25 -7.13
CA GLN A 62 -22.59 -1.71 -5.88
C GLN A 62 -24.01 -2.23 -5.61
N GLU A 63 -24.85 -2.33 -6.62
CA GLU A 63 -26.21 -2.86 -6.51
C GLU A 63 -26.21 -4.38 -6.33
N GLU A 64 -25.33 -5.11 -7.01
CA GLU A 64 -25.10 -6.55 -6.79
C GLU A 64 -24.67 -6.81 -5.35
N LEU A 65 -23.70 -6.03 -4.84
CA LEU A 65 -23.25 -6.10 -3.46
C LEU A 65 -24.40 -5.77 -2.49
N GLN A 66 -25.23 -4.78 -2.81
CA GLN A 66 -26.37 -4.39 -1.97
C GLN A 66 -27.48 -5.44 -1.97
N GLN A 67 -27.70 -6.15 -3.08
CA GLN A 67 -28.61 -7.31 -3.11
C GLN A 67 -28.07 -8.48 -2.27
N LEU A 68 -26.76 -8.77 -2.35
CA LEU A 68 -26.11 -9.82 -1.55
C LEU A 68 -26.11 -9.50 -0.04
N MET A 69 -25.87 -8.24 0.31
CA MET A 69 -25.76 -7.79 1.71
C MET A 69 -27.13 -7.43 2.32
N GLY A 70 -28.15 -7.19 1.50
CA GLY A 70 -29.43 -6.62 1.91
C GLY A 70 -29.26 -5.23 2.54
N ASN A 71 -30.01 -4.96 3.61
CA ASN A 71 -29.91 -3.70 4.36
C ASN A 71 -28.71 -3.63 5.32
N ARG A 72 -27.75 -4.56 5.24
CA ARG A 72 -26.59 -4.58 6.12
C ARG A 72 -25.63 -3.45 5.73
N LYS A 73 -25.53 -2.44 6.59
CA LYS A 73 -24.50 -1.41 6.49
C LYS A 73 -23.18 -1.96 7.02
N THR A 74 -22.18 -2.05 6.16
CA THR A 74 -20.79 -2.32 6.57
C THR A 74 -20.19 -1.06 7.19
N THR A 75 -19.65 -1.19 8.40
CA THR A 75 -18.87 -0.14 9.05
C THR A 75 -17.52 -0.70 9.41
N THR A 76 -16.46 0.03 9.08
CA THR A 76 -15.10 -0.30 9.51
C THR A 76 -14.88 0.27 10.89
N VAL A 77 -14.62 -0.59 11.88
CA VAL A 77 -14.36 -0.20 13.26
C VAL A 77 -12.90 -0.54 13.61
N LYS A 78 -12.17 0.42 14.19
CA LYS A 78 -10.84 0.14 14.77
C LYS A 78 -11.04 -0.56 16.11
N THR A 79 -10.47 -1.75 16.26
CA THR A 79 -10.54 -2.53 17.50
C THR A 79 -9.20 -3.18 17.84
N LYS A 80 -8.97 -3.53 19.10
CA LYS A 80 -7.73 -4.19 19.54
C LYS A 80 -7.74 -5.65 19.07
N LEU A 81 -6.58 -6.23 18.79
CA LEU A 81 -6.49 -7.63 18.38
C LEU A 81 -7.08 -8.57 19.46
N GLU A 82 -6.86 -8.28 20.75
CA GLU A 82 -7.37 -9.11 21.85
C GLU A 82 -8.89 -9.21 21.95
N THR A 83 -9.62 -8.21 21.43
CA THR A 83 -11.09 -8.19 21.47
C THR A 83 -11.70 -9.10 20.42
N ILE A 84 -10.97 -9.36 19.32
CA ILE A 84 -11.40 -10.26 18.25
C ILE A 84 -10.91 -11.69 18.45
N LEU A 85 -9.87 -11.90 19.25
CA LEU A 85 -9.32 -13.22 19.53
C LEU A 85 -10.14 -13.96 20.59
N ARG A 86 -10.40 -15.25 20.33
CA ARG A 86 -10.92 -16.17 21.36
C ARG A 86 -9.93 -16.26 22.53
N PRO A 87 -10.39 -16.45 23.78
CA PRO A 87 -9.52 -16.55 24.95
C PRO A 87 -8.36 -17.54 24.78
N ALA A 88 -8.61 -18.69 24.16
CA ALA A 88 -7.61 -19.73 23.87
C ALA A 88 -6.46 -19.30 22.94
N HIS A 89 -6.60 -18.19 22.20
CA HIS A 89 -5.60 -17.72 21.22
C HIS A 89 -4.97 -16.38 21.60
N ARG A 90 -5.27 -15.81 22.77
CA ARG A 90 -4.75 -14.48 23.15
C ARG A 90 -3.23 -14.43 23.28
N ASN A 91 -2.59 -15.56 23.56
CA ASN A 91 -1.13 -15.70 23.59
C ASN A 91 -0.44 -15.41 22.24
N ILE A 92 -1.18 -15.39 21.13
CA ILE A 92 -0.63 -15.02 19.82
C ILE A 92 -0.13 -13.57 19.80
N LYS A 93 -0.77 -12.68 20.58
CA LYS A 93 -0.37 -11.27 20.68
C LYS A 93 1.07 -11.16 21.18
N ASP A 94 1.40 -11.86 22.25
CA ASP A 94 2.73 -11.81 22.85
C ASP A 94 3.78 -12.41 21.91
N LYS A 95 3.43 -13.48 21.18
CA LYS A 95 4.28 -14.04 20.13
C LYS A 95 4.55 -13.03 19.01
N ILE A 96 3.51 -12.33 18.52
CA ILE A 96 3.65 -11.30 17.49
C ILE A 96 4.57 -10.18 17.99
N ILE A 97 4.34 -9.66 19.20
CA ILE A 97 5.16 -8.59 19.79
C ILE A 97 6.62 -9.04 19.90
N LYS A 98 6.85 -10.26 20.38
CA LYS A 98 8.19 -10.83 20.54
C LYS A 98 8.90 -10.96 19.19
N VAL A 99 8.28 -11.63 18.21
CA VAL A 99 8.85 -11.80 16.87
C VAL A 99 9.14 -10.44 16.24
N SER A 100 8.20 -9.50 16.30
CA SER A 100 8.39 -8.15 15.75
C SER A 100 9.57 -7.42 16.40
N LYS A 101 9.74 -7.54 17.73
CA LYS A 101 10.89 -6.97 18.44
C LYS A 101 12.19 -7.61 17.96
N ASP A 102 12.23 -8.94 17.84
CA ASP A 102 13.41 -9.69 17.44
C ASP A 102 13.81 -9.38 15.98
N ILE A 103 12.85 -9.39 15.05
CA ILE A 103 13.07 -9.05 13.65
C ILE A 103 13.58 -7.62 13.50
N ARG A 104 12.97 -6.66 14.19
CA ARG A 104 13.44 -5.25 14.19
C ARG A 104 14.87 -5.15 14.68
N ASN A 105 15.22 -5.84 15.77
CA ASN A 105 16.56 -5.81 16.33
C ASN A 105 17.60 -6.40 15.36
N ILE A 106 17.26 -7.47 14.64
CA ILE A 106 18.12 -8.04 13.61
C ILE A 106 18.31 -7.05 12.46
N LEU A 107 17.21 -6.56 11.89
CA LEU A 107 17.26 -5.75 10.68
C LEU A 107 17.93 -4.40 10.88
N VAL A 108 17.68 -3.73 12.00
CA VAL A 108 18.37 -2.45 12.29
C VAL A 108 19.89 -2.66 12.36
N ARG A 109 20.35 -3.73 13.00
CA ARG A 109 21.79 -4.06 13.07
C ARG A 109 22.34 -4.47 11.70
N ALA A 110 21.58 -5.22 10.92
CA ALA A 110 21.95 -5.58 9.56
C ALA A 110 22.10 -4.32 8.68
N GLN A 111 21.14 -3.39 8.75
CA GLN A 111 21.17 -2.12 8.02
C GLN A 111 22.35 -1.25 8.43
N LEU A 112 22.64 -1.14 9.73
CA LEU A 112 23.82 -0.41 10.23
C LEU A 112 25.11 -0.94 9.61
N PHE A 113 25.27 -2.27 9.58
CA PHE A 113 26.42 -2.89 8.94
C PHE A 113 26.46 -2.65 7.43
N VAL A 114 25.34 -2.83 6.73
CA VAL A 114 25.30 -2.66 5.27
C VAL A 114 25.57 -1.20 4.89
N ASN A 115 25.06 -0.24 5.65
CA ASN A 115 25.36 1.18 5.45
C ASN A 115 26.84 1.46 5.66
N TYR A 116 27.43 0.94 6.75
CA TYR A 116 28.88 1.01 6.96
C TYR A 116 29.65 0.40 5.79
N TYR A 117 29.26 -0.79 5.33
CA TYR A 117 29.88 -1.47 4.20
C TYR A 117 29.86 -0.62 2.94
N ILE A 118 28.69 -0.08 2.56
CA ILE A 118 28.55 0.80 1.39
C ILE A 118 29.43 2.06 1.54
N MET A 119 29.41 2.69 2.72
CA MET A 119 30.21 3.89 2.98
C MET A 119 31.72 3.63 2.92
N THR A 120 32.18 2.45 3.38
CA THR A 120 33.60 2.07 3.26
C THR A 120 34.04 1.78 1.82
N HIS A 121 33.09 1.57 0.91
CA HIS A 121 33.32 1.38 -0.52
C HIS A 121 32.91 2.61 -1.34
N ASN A 122 32.87 3.80 -0.72
CA ASN A 122 32.48 5.02 -1.39
C ASN A 122 33.33 5.26 -2.67
N GLY A 123 32.66 5.64 -3.76
CA GLY A 123 33.27 5.81 -5.07
C GLY A 123 33.39 4.53 -5.90
N LEU A 124 33.04 3.36 -5.36
CA LEU A 124 32.93 2.10 -6.10
C LEU A 124 31.47 1.79 -6.44
N VAL A 125 31.26 1.03 -7.51
CA VAL A 125 29.93 0.50 -7.86
C VAL A 125 29.52 -0.51 -6.79
N VAL A 126 28.36 -0.29 -6.17
CA VAL A 126 27.82 -1.22 -5.17
C VAL A 126 27.50 -2.56 -5.84
N ASP A 127 27.98 -3.67 -5.27
CA ASP A 127 27.67 -5.02 -5.77
C ASP A 127 26.15 -5.23 -5.74
N LYS A 128 25.58 -5.58 -6.90
CA LYS A 128 24.13 -5.82 -7.06
C LYS A 128 23.58 -6.86 -6.09
N LYS A 129 24.42 -7.77 -5.58
CA LYS A 129 24.04 -8.75 -4.55
C LYS A 129 23.47 -8.08 -3.30
N VAL A 130 23.91 -6.87 -2.96
CA VAL A 130 23.43 -6.09 -1.79
C VAL A 130 21.92 -5.84 -1.86
N PHE A 131 21.33 -5.83 -3.06
CA PHE A 131 19.88 -5.61 -3.27
C PHE A 131 19.07 -6.91 -3.34
N THR A 132 19.67 -8.04 -2.98
CA THR A 132 19.00 -9.34 -3.04
C THR A 132 18.54 -9.79 -1.66
N GLN A 133 17.40 -10.47 -1.59
CA GLN A 133 16.90 -11.09 -0.36
C GLN A 133 17.95 -12.02 0.29
N ASN A 134 18.67 -12.80 -0.52
CA ASN A 134 19.66 -13.75 -0.04
C ASN A 134 20.84 -13.09 0.68
N PHE A 135 21.25 -11.92 0.20
CA PHE A 135 22.25 -11.10 0.88
C PHE A 135 21.74 -10.68 2.26
N TRP A 136 20.55 -10.07 2.34
CA TRP A 136 19.98 -9.61 3.61
C TRP A 136 19.75 -10.74 4.62
N TYR A 137 19.34 -11.92 4.14
CA TYR A 137 19.23 -13.10 4.98
C TYR A 137 20.60 -13.55 5.52
N SER A 138 21.63 -13.53 4.68
CA SER A 138 23.01 -13.87 5.07
C SER A 138 23.59 -12.87 6.06
N ILE A 139 23.36 -11.57 5.88
CA ILE A 139 23.76 -10.55 6.86
C ILE A 139 23.00 -10.73 8.19
N SER A 140 21.72 -11.08 8.13
CA SER A 140 20.94 -11.38 9.34
C SER A 140 21.52 -12.57 10.11
N GLN A 141 22.08 -13.58 9.42
CA GLN A 141 22.80 -14.67 10.07
C GLN A 141 24.08 -14.18 10.77
N LEU A 142 24.86 -13.28 10.15
CA LEU A 142 26.04 -12.68 10.79
C LEU A 142 25.67 -11.88 12.05
N VAL A 143 24.62 -11.06 11.98
CA VAL A 143 24.08 -10.32 13.12
C VAL A 143 23.65 -11.26 14.24
N LEU A 144 23.13 -12.45 13.91
CA LEU A 144 22.79 -13.48 14.89
C LEU A 144 24.00 -14.29 15.40
N GLY A 145 25.22 -13.91 15.02
CA GLY A 145 26.45 -14.63 15.38
C GLY A 145 26.59 -15.99 14.68
N LYS A 146 25.85 -16.21 13.59
CA LYS A 146 25.86 -17.45 12.80
C LYS A 146 26.70 -17.29 11.55
N THR A 147 27.23 -18.40 11.04
CA THR A 147 27.89 -18.43 9.74
C THR A 147 26.85 -18.46 8.62
N PRO A 148 26.95 -17.59 7.59
CA PRO A 148 26.06 -17.63 6.45
C PRO A 148 26.12 -18.96 5.70
N THR A 149 24.95 -19.50 5.36
CA THR A 149 24.86 -20.81 4.69
C THR A 149 25.26 -20.76 3.22
N ASN A 150 25.12 -19.61 2.55
CA ASN A 150 25.44 -19.47 1.13
C ASN A 150 26.44 -18.32 0.87
N LYS A 151 27.73 -18.62 1.05
CA LYS A 151 28.82 -17.65 0.87
C LYS A 151 28.98 -17.17 -0.58
N LYS A 152 28.49 -17.91 -1.58
CA LYS A 152 28.57 -17.53 -3.01
C LYS A 152 27.70 -16.32 -3.34
N LEU A 153 26.68 -16.04 -2.52
CA LEU A 153 25.71 -14.95 -2.72
C LEU A 153 26.15 -13.64 -2.03
N LEU A 154 27.41 -13.57 -1.60
CA LEU A 154 27.97 -12.43 -0.89
C LEU A 154 29.11 -11.78 -1.69
N PRO A 155 29.35 -10.46 -1.51
CA PRO A 155 30.58 -9.82 -1.96
C PRO A 155 31.81 -10.47 -1.30
N GLY A 156 32.93 -10.54 -2.02
CA GLY A 156 34.11 -11.29 -1.57
C GLY A 156 34.74 -10.77 -0.28
N ASP A 157 34.65 -9.47 -0.04
CA ASP A 157 35.26 -8.76 1.08
C ASP A 157 34.32 -8.57 2.28
N ILE A 158 33.03 -8.95 2.16
CA ILE A 158 32.00 -8.69 3.17
C ILE A 158 32.37 -9.22 4.56
N PHE A 159 33.05 -10.37 4.62
CA PHE A 159 33.44 -11.00 5.88
C PHE A 159 34.58 -10.25 6.57
N SER A 160 35.52 -9.70 5.78
CA SER A 160 36.57 -8.83 6.30
C SER A 160 35.95 -7.54 6.86
N SER A 161 35.04 -6.93 6.09
CA SER A 161 34.31 -5.73 6.54
C SER A 161 33.48 -6.01 7.79
N TRP A 162 32.80 -7.15 7.86
CA TRP A 162 32.06 -7.58 9.06
C TRP A 162 32.98 -7.78 10.27
N GLY A 163 34.15 -8.42 10.08
CA GLY A 163 35.12 -8.61 11.16
C GLY A 163 35.61 -7.27 11.73
N SER A 164 35.94 -6.32 10.84
CA SER A 164 36.31 -4.96 11.22
C SER A 164 35.16 -4.25 11.97
N PHE A 165 33.95 -4.29 11.42
CA PHE A 165 32.77 -3.65 12.01
C PHE A 165 32.39 -4.24 13.38
N SER A 166 32.27 -5.57 13.47
CA SER A 166 31.84 -6.26 14.70
C SER A 166 32.87 -6.21 15.82
N SER A 167 34.16 -6.12 15.50
CA SER A 167 35.21 -5.89 16.50
C SER A 167 35.08 -4.50 17.15
N ARG A 168 34.68 -3.49 16.36
CA ARG A 168 34.47 -2.11 16.82
C ARG A 168 33.16 -1.94 17.57
N TYR A 169 32.10 -2.63 17.15
CA TYR A 169 30.75 -2.50 17.70
C TYR A 169 30.27 -3.83 18.30
N LYS A 170 30.71 -4.13 19.52
CA LYS A 170 30.46 -5.44 20.18
C LYS A 170 28.97 -5.79 20.32
N GLU A 171 28.08 -4.80 20.43
CA GLU A 171 26.63 -5.00 20.55
C GLU A 171 25.90 -5.24 19.21
N ILE A 172 26.63 -5.25 18.10
CA ILE A 172 26.06 -5.56 16.79
C ILE A 172 25.64 -7.02 16.67
N VAL A 173 26.26 -7.92 17.43
CA VAL A 173 25.84 -9.32 17.46
C VAL A 173 24.64 -9.42 18.39
N TYR A 174 23.48 -9.70 17.82
CA TYR A 174 22.23 -9.86 18.54
C TYR A 174 22.05 -11.30 19.01
N ARG A 175 21.96 -11.48 20.33
CA ARG A 175 21.54 -12.75 20.93
C ARG A 175 20.03 -12.75 21.08
N MET A 176 19.38 -13.66 20.38
CA MET A 176 17.94 -13.84 20.47
C MET A 176 17.62 -14.87 21.56
N ASP A 177 16.89 -14.44 22.58
CA ASP A 177 16.51 -15.30 23.70
C ASP A 177 15.18 -16.02 23.44
N ASN A 178 15.20 -17.36 23.50
CA ASN A 178 14.01 -18.22 23.33
C ASN A 178 13.24 -17.90 22.04
N PRO A 179 13.85 -18.10 20.85
CA PRO A 179 13.24 -17.74 19.57
C PRO A 179 11.87 -18.40 19.41
N VAL A 180 10.89 -17.63 18.93
CA VAL A 180 9.56 -18.18 18.61
C VAL A 180 9.70 -19.14 17.42
N ALA A 181 9.11 -20.33 17.52
CA ALA A 181 9.12 -21.29 16.42
C ALA A 181 8.54 -20.64 15.13
N GLY A 182 9.25 -20.80 14.01
CA GLY A 182 8.86 -20.22 12.73
C GLY A 182 9.23 -18.74 12.52
N TYR A 183 9.93 -18.08 13.47
CA TYR A 183 10.34 -16.67 13.31
C TYR A 183 11.14 -16.40 12.02
N SER A 184 11.84 -17.41 11.50
CA SER A 184 12.60 -17.32 10.25
C SER A 184 11.73 -16.93 9.07
N GLN A 185 10.46 -17.33 9.02
CA GLN A 185 9.53 -16.92 7.95
C GLN A 185 9.30 -15.41 7.98
N CYS A 186 9.11 -14.84 9.17
CA CYS A 186 8.98 -13.39 9.35
C CYS A 186 10.28 -12.67 8.99
N LEU A 187 11.43 -13.22 9.36
CA LEU A 187 12.74 -12.67 8.98
C LEU A 187 12.93 -12.67 7.46
N THR A 188 12.61 -13.79 6.81
CA THR A 188 12.72 -13.96 5.36
C THR A 188 11.84 -12.95 4.62
N ALA A 189 10.60 -12.73 5.08
CA ALA A 189 9.71 -11.71 4.52
C ALA A 189 10.29 -10.30 4.71
N ALA A 190 10.77 -9.98 5.92
CA ALA A 190 11.34 -8.67 6.22
C ALA A 190 12.64 -8.41 5.43
N CYS A 191 13.43 -9.45 5.10
CA CYS A 191 14.58 -9.33 4.20
C CYS A 191 14.18 -8.97 2.76
N VAL A 192 13.01 -9.41 2.27
CA VAL A 192 12.48 -8.99 0.95
C VAL A 192 12.14 -7.51 0.97
N GLU A 193 11.46 -7.07 2.04
CA GLU A 193 11.08 -5.66 2.19
C GLU A 193 12.31 -4.76 2.23
N VAL A 194 13.32 -5.10 3.05
CA VAL A 194 14.55 -4.31 3.13
C VAL A 194 15.33 -4.31 1.82
N ALA A 195 15.43 -5.46 1.14
CA ALA A 195 16.06 -5.54 -0.18
C ALA A 195 15.38 -4.60 -1.18
N THR A 196 14.04 -4.62 -1.22
CA THR A 196 13.24 -3.74 -2.07
C THR A 196 13.45 -2.27 -1.70
N CYS A 197 13.43 -1.93 -0.40
CA CYS A 197 13.67 -0.57 0.05
C CYS A 197 15.03 -0.04 -0.38
N TYR A 198 16.12 -0.81 -0.21
CA TYR A 198 17.45 -0.40 -0.63
C TYR A 198 17.56 -0.27 -2.15
N ASN A 199 16.95 -1.19 -2.90
CA ASN A 199 16.90 -1.10 -4.36
C ASN A 199 16.19 0.18 -4.82
N ASN A 200 15.03 0.48 -4.23
CA ASN A 200 14.26 1.68 -4.55
C ASN A 200 15.01 2.95 -4.17
N MET A 201 15.64 3.00 -3.00
CA MET A 201 16.45 4.16 -2.58
C MET A 201 17.56 4.49 -3.58
N ILE A 202 18.14 3.49 -4.25
CA ILE A 202 19.16 3.73 -5.28
C ILE A 202 18.52 4.12 -6.61
N VAL A 203 17.44 3.46 -7.03
CA VAL A 203 16.78 3.76 -8.30
C VAL A 203 16.09 5.13 -8.30
N GLU A 204 15.48 5.53 -7.19
CA GLU A 204 14.71 6.77 -7.06
C GLU A 204 15.59 8.00 -6.76
N CYS A 205 16.87 7.81 -6.42
CA CYS A 205 17.83 8.89 -6.20
C CYS A 205 18.64 9.28 -7.46
N PHE A 206 18.21 8.86 -8.65
CA PHE A 206 18.76 9.29 -9.95
C PHE A 206 17.68 9.79 -10.91
#